data_AF-A0A930AFD0-F1
#
_entry.id   AF-A0A930AFD0-F1
#
_cell.length_a   1.000
_cell.length_b   1.000
_cell.length_c   1.000
_cell.angle_alpha   90.00
_cell.angle_beta   90.00
_cell.angle_gamma   90.00
#
_symmetry.space_group_name_H-M   'P 1'
#
loop_
_entity.id
_entity.type
_entity.pdbx_description
1 polymer ?
#
loop_
_entity_poly.entity_id
_entity_poly.type
_entity_poly.pdbx_seq_one_letter_code
_entity_poly.pdbx_strand_id
1 'polypeptide(L)'
;KDQLLPMDEVTIFGLNYFKTHYSEKLQERFKQMNLDDEAPEIIMDMTRILGFRDDYDRFYNLFVKEVRDGKLGNYTLDTLDDIDDDD
;
A
#
# COMPACT_ATOMS: atom_id res chain seq x y z
N LYS A 1 20.87 11.18 10.54
CA LYS A 1 19.93 10.44 11.41
C LYS A 1 18.99 9.74 10.47
N ASP A 2 19.08 8.42 10.35
CA ASP A 2 18.08 7.63 9.61
C ASP A 2 16.73 7.86 10.32
N GLN A 3 15.88 8.72 9.77
CA GLN A 3 14.50 8.79 10.22
C GLN A 3 13.83 7.55 9.67
N LEU A 4 13.82 6.48 10.48
CA LEU A 4 12.96 5.34 10.21
C LEU A 4 11.53 5.87 10.29
N LEU A 5 10.91 6.05 9.12
CA LEU A 5 9.52 6.47 9.05
C LEU A 5 8.66 5.42 9.78
N PRO A 6 7.64 5.85 10.54
CA PRO A 6 6.65 4.94 11.10
C PRO A 6 6.07 4.04 10.00
N MET A 7 5.95 2.74 10.29
CA MET A 7 5.44 1.78 9.29
C MET A 7 3.98 2.05 8.91
N ASP A 8 3.23 2.69 9.80
CA ASP A 8 1.87 3.19 9.55
C ASP A 8 1.88 4.29 8.47
N GLU A 9 2.72 5.33 8.60
CA GLU A 9 2.83 6.39 7.59
C GLU A 9 3.26 5.85 6.22
N VAL A 10 4.25 4.93 6.20
CA VAL A 10 4.71 4.28 4.97
C VAL A 10 3.58 3.48 4.31
N THR A 11 2.81 2.75 5.10
CA THR A 11 1.69 1.95 4.58
C THR A 11 0.57 2.84 4.05
N ILE A 12 0.19 3.89 4.79
CA ILE A 12 -0.83 4.85 4.39
C ILE A 12 -0.43 5.54 3.08
N PHE A 13 0.82 6.01 3.00
CA PHE A 13 1.35 6.62 1.78
C PHE A 13 1.29 5.65 0.60
N GLY A 14 1.78 4.42 0.79
CA GLY A 14 1.76 3.40 -0.26
C GLY A 14 0.33 3.09 -0.72
N LEU A 15 -0.62 2.90 0.20
CA LEU A 15 -2.02 2.65 -0.13
C LEU A 15 -2.62 3.77 -0.97
N ASN A 16 -2.39 5.03 -0.59
CA ASN A 16 -2.87 6.19 -1.36
C ASN A 16 -2.21 6.27 -2.74
N TYR A 17 -0.90 6.05 -2.82
CA TYR A 17 -0.16 6.06 -4.08
C TYR A 17 -0.68 4.96 -5.03
N PHE A 18 -0.80 3.72 -4.56
CA PHE A 18 -1.32 2.63 -5.38
C PHE A 18 -2.81 2.82 -5.70
N LYS A 19 -3.62 3.40 -4.81
CA LYS A 19 -5.01 3.77 -5.15
C LYS A 19 -5.08 4.78 -6.30
N THR A 20 -4.20 5.77 -6.32
CA THR A 20 -4.22 6.82 -7.35
C THR A 20 -3.63 6.34 -8.67
N HIS A 21 -2.47 5.69 -8.64
CA HIS A 21 -1.71 5.34 -9.86
C HIS A 21 -1.97 3.92 -10.37
N TYR A 22 -2.37 2.99 -9.50
CA TYR A 22 -2.44 1.56 -9.79
C TYR A 22 -3.64 0.85 -9.12
N SER A 23 -4.81 1.50 -9.07
CA SER A 23 -6.01 0.99 -8.37
C SER A 23 -6.41 -0.40 -8.84
N GLU A 24 -6.35 -0.66 -10.15
CA GLU A 24 -6.69 -1.96 -10.73
C GLU A 24 -5.77 -3.08 -10.22
N LYS A 25 -4.45 -2.83 -10.15
CA LYS A 25 -3.47 -3.80 -9.64
C LYS A 25 -3.63 -4.03 -8.14
N LEU A 26 -3.88 -2.95 -7.39
CA LEU A 26 -4.14 -3.01 -5.96
C LEU A 26 -5.40 -3.83 -5.65
N GLN A 27 -6.47 -3.60 -6.41
CA GLN A 27 -7.73 -4.35 -6.29
C GLN A 27 -7.57 -5.81 -6.74
N GLU A 28 -6.80 -6.09 -7.78
CA GLU A 28 -6.57 -7.46 -8.23
C GLU A 28 -5.83 -8.28 -7.17
N ARG A 29 -4.84 -7.67 -6.50
CA ARG A 29 -4.09 -8.31 -5.42
C ARG A 29 -4.90 -8.44 -4.14
N PHE A 30 -5.56 -7.37 -3.73
CA PHE A 30 -6.37 -7.29 -2.53
C PHE A 30 -7.84 -7.16 -2.90
N LYS A 31 -8.44 -8.21 -3.47
CA LYS A 31 -9.84 -8.20 -3.93
C LYS A 31 -10.87 -7.89 -2.84
N GLN A 32 -10.48 -8.10 -1.59
CA GLN A 32 -11.29 -7.84 -0.40
C GLN A 32 -11.06 -6.44 0.17
N MET A 33 -10.10 -5.69 -0.37
CA MET A 33 -9.88 -4.29 -0.04
C MET A 33 -10.96 -3.46 -0.71
N ASN A 34 -11.48 -2.50 0.05
CA ASN A 34 -12.37 -1.50 -0.49
C ASN A 34 -11.58 -0.22 -0.77
N LEU A 35 -11.38 0.08 -2.06
CA LEU A 35 -10.61 1.27 -2.47
C LEU A 35 -11.41 2.56 -2.30
N ASP A 36 -12.70 2.52 -1.99
CA ASP A 36 -13.43 3.74 -1.63
C ASP A 36 -13.11 4.20 -0.19
N ASP A 37 -12.66 3.29 0.68
CA ASP A 37 -12.35 3.59 2.07
C ASP A 37 -11.01 4.31 2.24
N GLU A 38 -10.86 5.02 3.36
CA GLU A 38 -9.61 5.67 3.74
C GLU A 38 -8.54 4.63 4.11
N ALA A 39 -7.26 4.96 3.90
CA ALA A 39 -6.14 4.09 4.26
C ALA A 39 -6.24 3.46 5.67
N PRO A 40 -6.57 4.19 6.75
CA PRO A 40 -6.76 3.59 8.08
C PRO A 40 -7.90 2.56 8.13
N GLU A 41 -9.04 2.83 7.49
CA GLU A 41 -10.17 1.89 7.42
C GLU A 41 -9.77 0.61 6.66
N ILE A 42 -9.09 0.78 5.52
CA ILE A 42 -8.52 -0.32 4.74
C ILE A 42 -7.58 -1.18 5.60
N ILE A 43 -6.68 -0.54 6.36
CA ILE A 43 -5.75 -1.25 7.24
C ILE A 43 -6.54 -2.08 8.27
N MET A 44 -7.55 -1.50 8.91
CA MET A 44 -8.36 -2.19 9.91
C MET A 44 -9.11 -3.38 9.33
N ASP A 45 -9.79 -3.19 8.20
CA ASP A 45 -10.55 -4.24 7.54
C ASP A 45 -9.64 -5.36 7.04
N MET A 46 -8.54 -5.01 6.37
CA MET A 46 -7.59 -6.01 5.87
C MET A 46 -6.93 -6.79 7.01
N THR A 47 -6.58 -6.14 8.12
CA THR A 47 -6.00 -6.80 9.31
C THR A 47 -7.00 -7.82 9.88
N ARG A 48 -8.29 -7.48 9.92
CA ARG A 48 -9.35 -8.39 10.36
C ARG A 48 -9.56 -9.56 9.38
N ILE A 49 -9.64 -9.27 8.09
CA ILE A 49 -9.86 -10.24 7.01
C ILE A 49 -8.72 -11.27 6.94
N LEU A 50 -7.48 -10.84 7.12
CA LEU A 50 -6.30 -11.70 7.14
C LEU A 50 -6.16 -12.52 8.44
N GLY A 51 -7.05 -12.30 9.41
CA GLY A 51 -7.03 -13.00 10.70
C GLY A 51 -5.96 -12.48 11.67
N PHE A 52 -5.42 -11.29 11.44
CA PHE A 52 -4.45 -10.63 12.33
C PHE A 52 -5.12 -9.95 13.52
N ARG A 53 -6.46 -9.88 13.56
CA ARG A 53 -7.25 -9.22 14.61
C ARG A 53 -6.93 -7.73 14.66
N ASP A 54 -6.22 -7.28 15.69
CA ASP A 54 -5.79 -5.89 15.90
C ASP A 54 -4.26 -5.73 15.76
N ASP A 55 -3.59 -6.74 15.19
CA ASP A 55 -2.14 -6.74 14.97
C ASP A 55 -1.81 -6.02 13.65
N TYR A 56 -1.91 -4.69 13.67
CA TYR A 56 -1.68 -3.82 12.50
C TYR A 56 -0.22 -3.86 12.02
N ASP A 57 0.73 -4.05 12.93
CA ASP A 57 2.16 -4.22 12.61
C ASP A 57 2.38 -5.37 11.62
N ARG A 58 1.64 -6.47 11.76
CA ARG A 58 1.70 -7.57 10.79
C ARG A 58 1.19 -7.16 9.42
N PHE A 59 0.13 -6.35 9.37
CA PHE A 59 -0.38 -5.83 8.11
C PHE A 59 0.62 -4.89 7.45
N TYR A 60 1.25 -3.98 8.19
CA TYR A 60 2.27 -3.08 7.65
C TYR A 60 3.45 -3.84 7.06
N ASN A 61 3.98 -4.80 7.82
CA ASN A 61 5.07 -5.64 7.35
C ASN A 61 4.68 -6.47 6.13
N LEU A 62 3.45 -7.00 6.10
CA LEU A 62 2.94 -7.73 4.95
C LEU A 62 2.82 -6.83 3.72
N PHE A 63 2.18 -5.67 3.86
CA PHE A 63 1.97 -4.72 2.78
C PHE A 63 3.29 -4.25 2.19
N VAL A 64 4.20 -3.74 3.04
CA VAL A 64 5.53 -3.31 2.61
C VAL A 64 6.30 -4.45 1.95
N LYS A 65 6.19 -5.68 2.47
CA LYS A 65 6.83 -6.85 1.86
C LYS A 65 6.22 -7.17 0.50
N GLU A 66 4.90 -7.15 0.34
CA GLU A 66 4.23 -7.43 -0.93
C GLU A 66 4.53 -6.36 -1.99
N VAL A 67 4.70 -5.11 -1.56
CA VAL A 67 5.19 -3.97 -2.34
C VAL A 67 6.70 -4.08 -2.65
N ARG A 68 7.50 -4.69 -1.79
CA ARG A 68 8.93 -4.89 -2.06
C ARG A 68 9.20 -6.08 -2.97
N ASP A 69 8.37 -7.11 -2.87
CA ASP A 69 8.54 -8.39 -3.57
C ASP A 69 8.03 -8.36 -5.02
N GLY A 70 7.49 -7.23 -5.50
CA GLY A 70 6.94 -7.13 -6.86
C GLY A 70 5.60 -7.85 -7.02
N LYS A 71 4.89 -8.18 -5.92
CA LYS A 71 3.70 -9.05 -5.98
C LYS A 71 2.39 -8.37 -6.37
N LEU A 72 2.32 -7.04 -6.36
CA LEU A 72 1.31 -6.28 -7.11
C LEU A 72 1.60 -6.25 -8.64
N GLY A 73 2.54 -7.06 -9.15
CA GLY A 73 2.94 -7.15 -10.57
C GLY A 73 4.26 -6.44 -10.88
N ASN A 74 4.61 -6.28 -12.15
CA ASN A 74 5.66 -5.32 -12.53
C ASN A 74 5.13 -3.91 -12.26
N TYR A 75 5.48 -3.35 -11.11
CA TYR A 75 5.37 -1.92 -10.82
C TYR A 75 6.79 -1.44 -10.54
N THR A 76 7.19 -0.40 -11.26
CA THR A 76 8.42 0.31 -10.99
C THR A 76 8.08 1.36 -9.94
N LEU A 77 8.55 1.18 -8.69
CA LEU A 77 8.63 2.29 -7.72
C LEU A 77 9.69 3.32 -8.13
N ASP A 78 10.47 2.98 -9.16
CA ASP A 78 11.28 3.88 -9.99
C ASP A 78 10.46 4.24 -11.23
N THR A 79 9.41 5.04 -11.09
CA THR A 79 8.95 5.90 -12.17
C THR A 79 9.67 7.22 -11.90
N LEU A 80 10.51 7.78 -12.78
CA LEU A 80 10.09 8.54 -13.97
C LEU A 80 8.74 9.28 -13.82
N ASP A 81 8.30 9.57 -12.58
CA ASP A 81 7.23 10.51 -12.22
C ASP A 81 7.84 11.82 -11.67
N ASP A 82 9.16 11.98 -11.83
CA ASP A 82 9.87 13.27 -11.79
C ASP A 82 10.06 13.81 -13.23
N ILE A 83 9.27 13.33 -14.20
CA ILE A 83 9.32 13.77 -15.62
C ILE A 83 7.91 13.97 -16.22
N ASP A 84 6.98 14.46 -15.42
CA ASP A 84 5.77 15.13 -15.93
C ASP A 84 5.71 16.55 -15.33
N ASP A 85 6.81 17.28 -15.50
CA ASP A 85 6.87 18.75 -15.50
C ASP A 85 7.37 19.16 -16.90
N ASP A 86 6.55 18.95 -17.94
CA ASP A 86 6.60 19.72 -19.20
C ASP A 86 5.34 19.41 -20.04
N ASP A 87 4.25 20.17 -19.79
CA ASP A 87 3.55 20.96 -20.84
C ASP A 87 2.65 22.04 -20.20
#